data_AF-A0A7R8XFT4-F1
#
_entry.id   AF-A0A7R8XFT4-F1
#
_cell.length_a   1.000
_cell.length_b   1.000
_cell.length_c   1.000
_cell.angle_alpha   90.00
_cell.angle_beta   90.00
_cell.angle_gamma   90.00
#
_symmetry.space_group_name_H-M   'P 1'
#
loop_
_entity.id
_entity.type
_entity.pdbx_description
1 polymer ?
#
loop_
_entity_poly.entity_id
_entity_poly.type
_entity_poly.pdbx_seq_one_letter_code
_entity_poly.pdbx_strand_id
1 'polypeptide(L)'
;MECVEEDGSNTCQCVEGYVAVGDACIQQCELIHGCYELSDFIDELFGMLNDSSSLDIISNLTSAIEGEKELSGEEIEDIVDFLDPLFENFLKNLSGDGRHMESARMFLTNFTVVTDYVLRAGTGWMDIAQPNRTETFSTLLTTVSHYCLRLSEKLISEFHEQLEFAEEKSTFLIEISGQKKGVVNPLIFPSAEHESRTYLILPRTFQDDLDGDYFSYVGVLYNIQDVNQLLPGHRNVLEEQKTVNSKLLSLTFEIDQTTKLRNNVTLVMENLDAPRDPPYHDIWRDLHEGEEPTFVPLSHRCTFWNFNKQGYWDTTGCHEVSSDREQTICECNHLTNFGVLMDLHGYVGRSVALEALTICLSSVSILGLTLALIIFHVTKFKMSGYDLKRSDNSKSFIYFNTGDSERQKDVPALPAVSDHPVLPPSYKVTFDNDRYLLGDETSSRMLLFATNENMQHLSRATRWYSDIGCALSGVLLHYFFLCAFMWMALEGIFIHQHLAQVFPTNYNLSARMYLIVGYAVPFGIVGITAAVSFGTDTHGYGDGEL
;
A
#
# COMPACT_ATOMS: atom_id res chain seq x y z
N MET A 1 -0.60 15.72 51.15
CA MET A 1 -0.93 14.59 52.03
C MET A 1 -2.27 14.88 52.67
N GLU A 2 -3.28 14.06 52.43
CA GLU A 2 -4.44 13.97 53.32
C GLU A 2 -4.30 12.69 54.13
N CYS A 3 -4.42 12.79 55.45
CA CYS A 3 -4.45 11.61 56.32
C CYS A 3 -5.91 11.16 56.46
N VAL A 4 -6.27 10.05 55.82
CA VAL A 4 -7.58 9.42 55.98
C VAL A 4 -7.47 8.38 57.09
N GLU A 5 -8.18 8.58 58.20
CA GLU A 5 -8.35 7.54 59.23
C GLU A 5 -9.41 6.52 58.77
N GLU A 6 -8.98 5.42 58.14
CA GLU A 6 -9.78 4.18 58.08
C GLU A 6 -9.27 3.17 59.13
N ASP A 7 -10.22 2.57 59.86
CA ASP A 7 -10.05 1.45 60.79
C ASP A 7 -8.88 1.52 61.82
N GLY A 8 -8.46 2.74 62.18
CA GLY A 8 -7.50 2.97 63.26
C GLY A 8 -6.04 2.68 62.90
N SER A 9 -5.72 2.59 61.61
CA SER A 9 -4.34 2.68 61.12
C SER A 9 -4.08 4.07 60.53
N ASN A 10 -2.99 4.72 60.97
CA ASN A 10 -2.59 6.02 60.44
C ASN A 10 -1.83 5.85 59.11
N THR A 11 -2.54 5.64 58.01
CA THR A 11 -1.96 5.64 56.67
C THR A 11 -1.82 7.07 56.14
N CYS A 12 -0.60 7.59 56.02
CA CYS A 12 -0.36 8.82 55.25
C CYS A 12 -0.40 8.46 53.76
N GLN A 13 -1.30 9.09 53.00
CA GLN A 13 -1.39 8.92 51.54
C GLN A 13 -0.88 10.19 50.83
N CYS A 14 -0.10 10.02 49.77
CA CYS A 14 0.29 11.14 48.92
C CYS A 14 -0.92 11.70 48.16
N VAL A 15 -0.78 12.94 47.69
CA VAL A 15 -1.79 13.54 46.81
C VAL A 15 -1.62 12.91 45.44
N GLU A 16 -2.68 12.88 44.63
CA GLU A 16 -2.63 12.47 43.22
C GLU A 16 -1.51 13.22 42.48
N GLY A 17 -0.64 12.48 41.77
CA GLY A 17 0.58 12.99 41.14
C GLY A 17 1.81 13.08 42.08
N TYR A 18 1.89 12.26 43.12
CA TYR A 18 3.03 12.21 44.03
C TYR A 18 3.31 10.81 44.60
N VAL A 19 4.57 10.40 44.55
CA VAL A 19 5.09 9.10 45.00
C VAL A 19 5.61 9.14 46.45
N ALA A 20 5.35 8.08 47.21
CA ALA A 20 5.98 7.82 48.51
C ALA A 20 7.20 6.87 48.37
N VAL A 21 8.33 7.21 49.01
CA VAL A 21 9.58 6.45 48.91
C VAL A 21 9.98 5.85 50.28
N GLY A 22 10.15 4.53 50.34
CA GLY A 22 10.61 3.76 51.52
C GLY A 22 9.52 3.39 52.55
N ASP A 23 9.93 2.77 53.68
CA ASP A 23 9.06 2.27 54.78
C ASP A 23 8.28 3.37 55.56
N ALA A 24 8.13 4.58 55.00
CA ALA A 24 7.67 5.79 55.67
C ALA A 24 6.16 5.83 56.03
N CYS A 25 5.45 4.68 55.98
CA CYS A 25 4.07 4.61 56.44
C CYS A 25 3.93 4.44 57.97
N ILE A 26 5.01 4.17 58.72
CA ILE A 26 4.98 3.99 60.18
C ILE A 26 6.10 4.75 60.93
N GLN A 27 6.17 6.08 60.75
CA GLN A 27 6.53 7.01 61.84
C GLN A 27 6.25 8.48 61.47
N GLN A 28 5.23 9.06 62.12
CA GLN A 28 4.92 10.50 62.23
C GLN A 28 5.31 11.40 61.05
N CYS A 29 4.30 11.79 60.26
CA CYS A 29 4.35 12.74 59.12
C CYS A 29 4.77 14.20 59.46
N GLU A 30 5.78 14.41 60.32
CA GLU A 30 6.35 15.73 60.69
C GLU A 30 7.85 15.90 60.40
N LEU A 31 8.61 14.85 60.06
CA LEU A 31 10.01 15.00 59.64
C LEU A 31 10.41 14.05 58.49
N ILE A 32 10.90 14.66 57.39
CA ILE A 32 11.66 14.10 56.25
C ILE A 32 10.80 13.60 55.05
N HIS A 33 10.81 14.39 53.96
CA HIS A 33 10.81 13.99 52.54
C HIS A 33 9.76 12.93 52.07
N GLY A 34 8.47 13.15 52.31
CA GLY A 34 7.46 12.08 52.19
C GLY A 34 6.60 11.98 50.92
N CYS A 35 6.71 12.87 49.93
CA CYS A 35 5.98 12.80 48.64
C CYS A 35 6.76 13.57 47.55
N TYR A 36 7.01 12.97 46.39
CA TYR A 36 7.76 13.55 45.26
C TYR A 36 6.96 13.47 43.96
N GLU A 37 7.07 14.48 43.10
CA GLU A 37 6.65 14.39 41.70
C GLU A 37 7.59 13.42 40.98
N LEU A 38 7.08 12.49 40.16
CA LEU A 38 7.89 11.37 39.67
C LEU A 38 9.01 11.83 38.72
N SER A 39 8.78 12.89 37.93
CA SER A 39 9.79 13.53 37.08
C SER A 39 10.98 14.06 37.91
N ASP A 40 10.73 14.86 38.95
CA ASP A 40 11.75 15.33 39.91
C ASP A 40 12.55 14.16 40.51
N PHE A 41 11.89 13.04 40.81
CA PHE A 41 12.54 11.84 41.35
C PHE A 41 13.41 11.11 40.32
N ILE A 42 12.99 11.03 39.06
CA ILE A 42 13.79 10.48 37.97
C ILE A 42 15.06 11.31 37.76
N ASP A 43 14.96 12.64 37.85
CA ASP A 43 16.10 13.57 37.81
C ASP A 43 17.10 13.33 38.97
N GLU A 44 16.61 13.05 40.19
CA GLU A 44 17.47 12.61 41.30
C GLU A 44 18.17 11.27 40.99
N LEU A 45 17.45 10.29 40.42
CA LEU A 45 18.02 8.99 40.02
C LEU A 45 19.08 9.12 38.91
N PHE A 46 18.88 10.00 37.93
CA PHE A 46 19.88 10.39 36.93
C PHE A 46 21.19 10.87 37.59
N GLY A 47 21.06 11.74 38.61
CA GLY A 47 22.20 12.21 39.40
C GLY A 47 22.95 11.08 40.12
N MET A 48 22.23 10.05 40.57
CA MET A 48 22.78 8.92 41.33
C MET A 48 23.50 7.86 40.48
N LEU A 49 23.34 7.85 39.14
CA LEU A 49 23.87 6.80 38.25
C LEU A 49 25.36 6.48 38.44
N ASN A 50 26.22 7.49 38.71
CA ASN A 50 27.66 7.27 38.86
C ASN A 50 28.08 6.79 40.27
N ASP A 51 27.27 7.07 41.29
CA ASP A 51 27.64 6.90 42.70
C ASP A 51 26.89 5.75 43.40
N SER A 52 25.80 5.26 42.80
CA SER A 52 24.93 4.21 43.34
C SER A 52 24.84 2.97 42.44
N SER A 53 24.38 1.86 43.00
CA SER A 53 24.15 0.62 42.25
C SER A 53 22.95 0.77 41.32
N SER A 54 23.09 0.44 40.02
CA SER A 54 21.95 0.40 39.09
C SER A 54 20.82 -0.55 39.55
N LEU A 55 21.12 -1.54 40.40
CA LEU A 55 20.11 -2.41 41.02
C LEU A 55 19.24 -1.66 42.03
N ASP A 56 19.86 -0.84 42.87
CA ASP A 56 19.16 -0.05 43.88
C ASP A 56 18.33 1.05 43.19
N ILE A 57 18.92 1.67 42.16
CA ILE A 57 18.26 2.67 41.31
C ILE A 57 17.01 2.09 40.62
N ILE A 58 17.13 0.95 39.92
CA ILE A 58 15.96 0.37 39.23
C ILE A 58 14.93 -0.19 40.22
N SER A 59 15.35 -0.70 41.39
CA SER A 59 14.43 -1.13 42.44
C SER A 59 13.65 0.06 43.01
N ASN A 60 14.30 1.19 43.25
CA ASN A 60 13.67 2.42 43.73
C ASN A 60 12.68 2.97 42.68
N LEU A 61 13.05 2.99 41.40
CA LEU A 61 12.13 3.35 40.31
C LEU A 61 10.92 2.41 40.26
N THR A 62 11.14 1.09 40.39
CA THR A 62 10.07 0.09 40.39
C THR A 62 9.10 0.32 41.55
N SER A 63 9.61 0.57 42.76
CA SER A 63 8.77 0.89 43.93
C SER A 63 8.04 2.23 43.80
N ALA A 64 8.62 3.20 43.07
CA ALA A 64 8.02 4.50 42.83
C ALA A 64 6.82 4.40 41.88
N ILE A 65 6.99 3.77 40.72
CA ILE A 65 5.90 3.62 39.73
C ILE A 65 4.78 2.70 40.22
N GLU A 66 5.08 1.65 40.99
CA GLU A 66 4.04 0.80 41.61
C GLU A 66 3.17 1.55 42.63
N GLY A 67 3.66 2.69 43.14
CA GLY A 67 2.93 3.59 44.03
C GLY A 67 1.99 4.57 43.32
N GLU A 68 2.22 4.84 42.03
CA GLU A 68 1.33 5.68 41.23
C GLU A 68 0.07 4.95 40.77
N LYS A 69 -0.96 5.72 40.40
CA LYS A 69 -2.18 5.18 39.79
C LYS A 69 -2.09 5.09 38.26
N GLU A 70 -1.48 6.08 37.63
CA GLU A 70 -1.50 6.29 36.19
C GLU A 70 -0.36 7.27 35.84
N LEU A 71 0.48 6.94 34.85
CA LEU A 71 1.55 7.84 34.40
C LEU A 71 0.98 8.88 33.43
N SER A 72 1.47 10.12 33.54
CA SER A 72 1.30 11.17 32.54
C SER A 72 2.24 10.98 31.35
N GLY A 73 2.00 11.73 30.26
CA GLY A 73 2.87 11.70 29.08
C GLY A 73 4.32 12.14 29.34
N GLU A 74 4.54 13.11 30.24
CA GLU A 74 5.87 13.63 30.60
C GLU A 74 6.67 12.57 31.38
N GLU A 75 6.06 11.93 32.37
CA GLU A 75 6.68 10.83 33.13
C GLU A 75 7.02 9.61 32.25
N ILE A 76 6.23 9.34 31.20
CA ILE A 76 6.54 8.30 30.22
C ILE A 76 7.78 8.66 29.39
N GLU A 77 7.89 9.91 28.91
CA GLU A 77 9.07 10.38 28.17
C GLU A 77 10.32 10.30 29.08
N ASP A 78 10.24 10.80 30.32
CA ASP A 78 11.34 10.76 31.30
C ASP A 78 11.80 9.32 31.65
N ILE A 79 10.87 8.39 31.87
CA ILE A 79 11.22 6.99 32.14
C ILE A 79 11.91 6.37 30.92
N VAL A 80 11.38 6.58 29.71
CA VAL A 80 11.95 6.00 28.48
C VAL A 80 13.36 6.52 28.22
N ASP A 81 13.60 7.83 28.37
CA ASP A 81 14.93 8.43 28.22
C ASP A 81 15.91 8.03 29.34
N PHE A 82 15.41 7.67 30.53
CA PHE A 82 16.23 7.19 31.66
C PHE A 82 16.70 5.73 31.52
N LEU A 83 15.93 4.88 30.83
CA LEU A 83 16.24 3.44 30.71
C LEU A 83 17.59 3.16 30.02
N ASP A 84 17.89 3.90 28.94
CA ASP A 84 19.15 3.79 28.18
C ASP A 84 20.42 4.00 29.04
N PRO A 85 20.61 5.15 29.70
CA PRO A 85 21.78 5.39 30.56
C PRO A 85 21.81 4.50 31.80
N LEU A 86 20.66 4.10 32.35
CA LEU A 86 20.56 3.14 33.43
C LEU A 86 21.14 1.76 33.04
N PHE A 87 20.77 1.26 31.85
CA PHE A 87 21.29 0.01 31.30
C PHE A 87 22.78 0.09 30.95
N GLU A 88 23.25 1.16 30.30
CA GLU A 88 24.69 1.31 30.01
C GLU A 88 25.52 1.34 31.30
N ASN A 89 25.04 2.03 32.35
CA ASN A 89 25.72 2.02 33.64
C ASN A 89 25.71 0.63 34.30
N PHE A 90 24.61 -0.11 34.20
CA PHE A 90 24.54 -1.49 34.67
C PHE A 90 25.53 -2.41 33.92
N LEU A 91 25.52 -2.39 32.59
CA LEU A 91 26.43 -3.18 31.73
C LEU A 91 27.91 -2.86 31.97
N LYS A 92 28.22 -1.59 32.25
CA LYS A 92 29.58 -1.12 32.58
C LYS A 92 30.04 -1.57 33.96
N ASN A 93 29.15 -1.56 34.95
CA ASN A 93 29.48 -1.86 36.36
C ASN A 93 29.29 -3.33 36.74
N LEU A 94 28.71 -4.16 35.86
CA LEU A 94 28.64 -5.61 36.00
C LEU A 94 30.06 -6.20 36.08
N SER A 95 30.49 -6.54 37.30
CA SER A 95 31.89 -6.77 37.68
C SER A 95 32.09 -8.15 38.28
N GLY A 96 33.08 -8.91 37.78
CA GLY A 96 33.40 -10.34 37.96
C GLY A 96 33.49 -11.00 39.36
N ASP A 97 32.80 -10.48 40.38
CA ASP A 97 32.73 -11.01 41.76
C ASP A 97 32.02 -12.36 41.96
N GLY A 98 31.47 -12.97 40.90
CA GLY A 98 30.74 -14.24 40.94
C GLY A 98 29.22 -14.13 41.16
N ARG A 99 28.63 -12.92 41.13
CA ARG A 99 27.18 -12.70 41.29
C ARG A 99 26.48 -12.14 40.04
N HIS A 100 27.12 -12.10 38.87
CA HIS A 100 26.61 -11.41 37.66
C HIS A 100 25.27 -11.96 37.21
N MET A 101 25.11 -13.27 37.20
CA MET A 101 23.86 -13.92 36.81
C MET A 101 22.69 -13.55 37.74
N GLU A 102 22.93 -13.44 39.06
CA GLU A 102 21.90 -13.03 40.02
C GLU A 102 21.57 -11.54 39.86
N SER A 103 22.60 -10.69 39.76
CA SER A 103 22.43 -9.25 39.47
C SER A 103 21.70 -9.02 38.14
N ALA A 104 22.04 -9.75 37.09
CA ALA A 104 21.38 -9.67 35.78
C ALA A 104 19.91 -10.06 35.86
N ARG A 105 19.59 -11.14 36.58
CA ARG A 105 18.20 -11.57 36.79
C ARG A 105 17.40 -10.56 37.61
N MET A 106 17.92 -10.08 38.74
CA MET A 106 17.24 -9.05 39.54
C MET A 106 17.01 -7.75 38.74
N PHE A 107 18.00 -7.32 37.95
CA PHE A 107 17.88 -6.15 37.09
C PHE A 107 16.82 -6.34 36.02
N LEU A 108 16.83 -7.49 35.32
CA LEU A 108 15.84 -7.82 34.29
C LEU A 108 14.42 -7.96 34.86
N THR A 109 14.25 -8.58 36.04
CA THR A 109 12.94 -8.68 36.69
C THR A 109 12.38 -7.28 36.97
N ASN A 110 13.14 -6.37 37.61
CA ASN A 110 12.70 -5.00 37.84
C ASN A 110 12.44 -4.25 36.52
N PHE A 111 13.33 -4.38 35.52
CA PHE A 111 13.17 -3.77 34.20
C PHE A 111 11.87 -4.20 33.49
N THR A 112 11.51 -5.49 33.57
CA THR A 112 10.25 -5.97 32.97
C THR A 112 9.02 -5.43 33.70
N VAL A 113 9.10 -5.14 35.00
CA VAL A 113 8.01 -4.45 35.73
C VAL A 113 7.90 -2.99 35.28
N VAL A 114 9.02 -2.25 35.20
CA VAL A 114 9.04 -0.87 34.69
C VAL A 114 8.45 -0.79 33.28
N THR A 115 8.90 -1.70 32.40
CA THR A 115 8.42 -1.77 31.01
C THR A 115 6.92 -2.07 30.94
N ASP A 116 6.41 -3.04 31.72
CA ASP A 116 4.99 -3.40 31.71
C ASP A 116 4.12 -2.27 32.28
N TYR A 117 4.59 -1.53 33.28
CA TYR A 117 3.89 -0.38 33.83
C TYR A 117 3.78 0.76 32.81
N VAL A 118 4.89 1.10 32.14
CA VAL A 118 4.91 2.09 31.04
C VAL A 118 4.01 1.67 29.87
N LEU A 119 4.03 0.39 29.46
CA LEU A 119 3.17 -0.12 28.39
C LEU A 119 1.68 -0.17 28.75
N ARG A 120 1.32 -0.17 30.05
CA ARG A 120 -0.07 -0.10 30.54
C ARG A 120 -0.64 1.31 30.62
N ALA A 121 0.19 2.36 30.56
CA ALA A 121 -0.21 3.75 30.79
C ALA A 121 -0.97 4.36 29.60
N GLY A 122 -2.07 3.72 29.18
CA GLY A 122 -2.78 3.98 27.93
C GLY A 122 -3.24 5.43 27.78
N THR A 123 -3.70 6.08 28.85
CA THR A 123 -4.10 7.50 28.84
C THR A 123 -2.90 8.44 28.75
N GLY A 124 -1.83 8.22 29.53
CA GLY A 124 -0.60 9.01 29.48
C GLY A 124 0.06 9.01 28.10
N TRP A 125 0.04 7.86 27.41
CA TRP A 125 0.44 7.80 25.99
C TRP A 125 -0.43 8.69 25.10
N MET A 126 -1.68 8.99 25.46
CA MET A 126 -2.54 9.91 24.70
C MET A 126 -2.24 11.39 24.95
N ASP A 127 -1.57 11.73 26.05
CA ASP A 127 -1.14 13.11 26.34
C ASP A 127 0.06 13.51 25.47
N ILE A 128 0.96 12.57 25.16
CA ILE A 128 2.09 12.80 24.24
C ILE A 128 1.55 13.06 22.83
N ALA A 129 1.91 14.18 22.22
CA ALA A 129 1.46 14.54 20.87
C ALA A 129 2.14 13.68 19.78
N GLN A 130 1.46 13.47 18.66
CA GLN A 130 2.09 12.93 17.44
C GLN A 130 2.93 14.02 16.75
N PRO A 131 4.15 13.74 16.23
CA PRO A 131 4.75 12.42 16.04
C PRO A 131 5.53 11.87 17.27
N ASN A 132 5.82 12.69 18.29
CA ASN A 132 6.67 12.31 19.43
C ASN A 132 6.22 10.99 20.07
N ARG A 133 4.91 10.78 20.29
CA ARG A 133 4.36 9.52 20.82
C ARG A 133 4.85 8.27 20.08
N THR A 134 4.86 8.33 18.75
CA THR A 134 5.33 7.23 17.90
C THR A 134 6.84 7.05 18.00
N GLU A 135 7.58 8.15 18.16
CA GLU A 135 9.04 8.17 18.35
C GLU A 135 9.43 7.58 19.72
N THR A 136 8.89 8.09 20.82
CA THR A 136 9.09 7.60 22.20
C THR A 136 8.72 6.12 22.34
N PHE A 137 7.58 5.70 21.77
CA PHE A 137 7.19 4.29 21.77
C PHE A 137 8.13 3.42 20.92
N SER A 138 8.58 3.93 19.77
CA SER A 138 9.58 3.24 18.94
C SER A 138 10.92 3.08 19.68
N THR A 139 11.36 4.11 20.40
CA THR A 139 12.55 4.08 21.26
C THR A 139 12.41 2.95 22.29
N LEU A 140 11.33 2.92 23.05
CA LEU A 140 11.05 1.87 24.05
C LEU A 140 11.15 0.44 23.45
N LEU A 141 10.53 0.18 22.30
CA LEU A 141 10.64 -1.12 21.61
C LEU A 141 12.10 -1.51 21.28
N THR A 142 12.90 -0.54 20.86
CA THR A 142 14.34 -0.76 20.57
C THR A 142 15.16 -0.93 21.84
N THR A 143 14.97 -0.11 22.87
CA THR A 143 15.66 -0.16 24.17
C THR A 143 15.48 -1.52 24.83
N VAL A 144 14.23 -2.01 24.94
CA VAL A 144 13.91 -3.34 25.49
C VAL A 144 14.69 -4.44 24.77
N SER A 145 14.71 -4.42 23.45
CA SER A 145 15.35 -5.48 22.65
C SER A 145 16.88 -5.39 22.66
N HIS A 146 17.44 -4.19 22.47
CA HIS A 146 18.87 -3.93 22.32
C HIS A 146 19.67 -4.19 23.59
N TYR A 147 19.22 -3.67 24.73
CA TYR A 147 20.00 -3.79 25.96
C TYR A 147 19.90 -5.17 26.62
N CYS A 148 18.74 -5.83 26.51
CA CYS A 148 18.60 -7.23 26.91
C CYS A 148 19.52 -8.15 26.10
N LEU A 149 19.68 -7.87 24.80
CA LEU A 149 20.56 -8.62 23.92
C LEU A 149 22.04 -8.43 24.33
N ARG A 150 22.47 -7.17 24.50
CA ARG A 150 23.83 -6.83 24.95
C ARG A 150 24.18 -7.37 26.33
N LEU A 151 23.20 -7.49 27.24
CA LEU A 151 23.39 -8.14 28.54
C LEU A 151 23.69 -9.64 28.38
N SER A 152 22.91 -10.35 27.55
CA SER A 152 23.14 -11.76 27.23
C SER A 152 24.50 -11.98 26.56
N GLU A 153 24.87 -11.14 25.58
CA GLU A 153 26.17 -11.18 24.91
C GLU A 153 27.34 -10.96 25.88
N LYS A 154 27.23 -9.99 26.80
CA LYS A 154 28.25 -9.75 27.83
C LYS A 154 28.41 -10.96 28.76
N LEU A 155 27.32 -11.59 29.17
CA LEU A 155 27.35 -12.81 29.99
C LEU A 155 28.06 -13.97 29.29
N ILE A 156 27.81 -14.20 28.00
CA ILE A 156 28.50 -15.24 27.21
C ILE A 156 29.99 -14.90 26.98
N SER A 157 30.28 -13.66 26.57
CA SER A 157 31.60 -13.26 26.06
C SER A 157 32.61 -12.95 27.15
N GLU A 158 32.22 -12.21 28.21
CA GLU A 158 33.10 -11.84 29.31
C GLU A 158 33.08 -12.86 30.46
N PHE A 159 31.92 -13.46 30.75
CA PHE A 159 31.74 -14.33 31.92
C PHE A 159 31.59 -15.83 31.60
N HIS A 160 31.36 -16.18 30.33
CA HIS A 160 31.09 -17.56 29.85
C HIS A 160 29.86 -18.21 30.51
N GLU A 161 28.88 -17.40 30.89
CA GLU A 161 27.60 -17.84 31.45
C GLU A 161 26.49 -17.81 30.38
N GLN A 162 25.62 -18.81 30.41
CA GLN A 162 24.45 -18.89 29.53
C GLN A 162 23.24 -18.28 30.24
N LEU A 163 22.75 -17.15 29.74
CA LEU A 163 21.51 -16.55 30.23
C LEU A 163 20.32 -17.34 29.69
N GLU A 164 19.45 -17.79 30.58
CA GLU A 164 18.08 -18.20 30.26
C GLU A 164 17.15 -17.42 31.20
N PHE A 165 16.29 -16.60 30.62
CA PHE A 165 15.35 -15.71 31.30
C PHE A 165 14.08 -15.57 30.47
N ALA A 166 12.93 -15.82 31.08
CA ALA A 166 11.62 -15.63 30.47
C ALA A 166 10.65 -15.06 31.50
N GLU A 167 9.89 -14.04 31.13
CA GLU A 167 8.91 -13.36 31.99
C GLU A 167 7.66 -13.04 31.17
N GLU A 168 6.49 -13.51 31.62
CA GLU A 168 5.19 -13.11 31.09
C GLU A 168 4.61 -12.01 31.98
N LYS A 169 4.39 -10.83 31.39
CA LYS A 169 3.68 -9.70 31.99
C LYS A 169 2.33 -9.51 31.26
N SER A 170 1.48 -8.56 31.69
CA SER A 170 0.16 -8.44 31.05
C SER A 170 0.21 -7.83 29.64
N THR A 171 1.19 -6.94 29.40
CA THR A 171 1.35 -6.25 28.10
C THR A 171 2.38 -6.89 27.18
N PHE A 172 3.26 -7.77 27.68
CA PHE A 172 4.20 -8.51 26.84
C PHE A 172 4.75 -9.78 27.50
N LEU A 173 5.24 -10.69 26.67
CA LEU A 173 6.10 -11.83 27.04
C LEU A 173 7.50 -11.58 26.46
N ILE A 174 8.54 -11.72 27.28
CA ILE A 174 9.95 -11.63 26.85
C ILE A 174 10.70 -12.94 27.11
N GLU A 175 11.51 -13.38 26.15
CA GLU A 175 12.48 -14.46 26.30
C GLU A 175 13.87 -13.95 25.91
N ILE A 176 14.84 -14.07 26.81
CA ILE A 176 16.25 -13.74 26.60
C ILE A 176 17.05 -15.04 26.78
N SER A 177 17.80 -15.43 25.74
CA SER A 177 18.58 -16.65 25.78
C SER A 177 19.95 -16.49 25.13
N GLY A 178 20.98 -16.86 25.87
CA GLY A 178 22.37 -16.92 25.46
C GLY A 178 22.85 -18.36 25.35
N GLN A 179 22.76 -18.96 24.17
CA GLN A 179 22.89 -20.40 23.98
C GLN A 179 23.99 -20.80 23.00
N LYS A 180 24.45 -22.04 23.11
CA LYS A 180 25.45 -22.63 22.21
C LYS A 180 24.78 -23.06 20.92
N LYS A 181 25.42 -22.85 19.77
CA LYS A 181 24.91 -23.31 18.46
C LYS A 181 24.65 -24.82 18.47
N GLY A 182 23.46 -25.20 18.01
CA GLY A 182 22.85 -26.50 18.26
C GLY A 182 22.46 -27.21 16.96
N VAL A 183 22.93 -28.44 16.78
CA VAL A 183 22.81 -29.17 15.51
C VAL A 183 21.36 -29.58 15.17
N VAL A 184 20.46 -29.68 16.16
CA VAL A 184 19.24 -30.54 16.02
C VAL A 184 17.87 -29.88 16.26
N ASN A 185 17.70 -28.56 16.44
CA ASN A 185 16.35 -27.92 16.41
C ASN A 185 16.31 -26.52 15.73
N PRO A 186 15.19 -26.13 15.07
CA PRO A 186 14.91 -24.73 14.76
C PRO A 186 14.59 -23.96 16.03
N LEU A 187 14.79 -22.63 16.01
CA LEU A 187 14.35 -21.77 17.10
C LEU A 187 12.87 -21.43 16.87
N ILE A 188 12.06 -21.51 17.94
CA ILE A 188 10.65 -21.13 17.95
C ILE A 188 10.47 -20.17 19.12
N PHE A 189 9.84 -19.03 18.86
CA PHE A 189 9.53 -18.00 19.86
C PHE A 189 8.04 -17.61 19.77
N PRO A 190 7.27 -17.58 20.87
CA PRO A 190 7.62 -18.07 22.21
C PRO A 190 8.01 -19.54 22.24
N SER A 191 8.77 -19.93 23.26
CA SER A 191 9.05 -21.33 23.56
C SER A 191 7.76 -22.10 23.85
N ALA A 192 7.77 -23.42 23.60
CA ALA A 192 6.58 -24.27 23.69
C ALA A 192 5.97 -24.41 25.12
N GLU A 193 6.60 -23.81 26.14
CA GLU A 193 6.04 -23.69 27.49
C GLU A 193 4.96 -22.61 27.58
N HIS A 194 4.97 -21.63 26.65
CA HIS A 194 3.99 -20.56 26.53
C HIS A 194 3.06 -20.84 25.34
N GLU A 195 1.82 -21.31 25.59
CA GLU A 195 0.83 -21.64 24.55
C GLU A 195 0.30 -20.39 23.81
N SER A 196 1.11 -19.84 22.90
CA SER A 196 0.73 -18.70 22.05
C SER A 196 0.28 -19.15 20.64
N ARG A 197 -0.79 -18.52 20.15
CA ARG A 197 -1.24 -18.63 18.75
C ARG A 197 -0.44 -17.75 17.78
N THR A 198 0.29 -16.78 18.33
CA THR A 198 1.25 -15.94 17.61
C THR A 198 2.67 -16.40 17.94
N TYR A 199 3.40 -16.90 16.95
CA TYR A 199 4.76 -17.40 17.11
C TYR A 199 5.59 -17.25 15.83
N LEU A 200 6.92 -17.29 15.98
CA LEU A 200 7.93 -17.15 14.94
C LEU A 200 8.76 -18.44 14.90
N ILE A 201 8.99 -18.96 13.69
CA ILE A 201 9.91 -20.08 13.44
C ILE A 201 11.12 -19.56 12.67
N LEU A 202 12.30 -19.69 13.26
CA LEU A 202 13.57 -19.33 12.66
C LEU A 202 14.32 -20.61 12.21
N PRO A 203 14.52 -20.81 10.89
CA PRO A 203 15.08 -22.05 10.36
C PRO A 203 16.57 -22.17 10.68
N ARG A 204 16.99 -23.29 11.29
CA ARG A 204 18.34 -23.62 11.81
C ARG A 204 19.53 -23.02 11.05
N THR A 205 19.44 -22.99 9.73
CA THR A 205 20.38 -22.36 8.80
C THR A 205 20.77 -20.93 9.18
N PHE A 206 19.95 -20.21 9.97
CA PHE A 206 20.33 -18.91 10.54
C PHE A 206 21.61 -19.00 11.39
N GLN A 207 21.86 -20.14 12.07
CA GLN A 207 23.06 -20.33 12.89
C GLN A 207 24.34 -20.42 12.04
N ASP A 208 24.21 -20.77 10.76
CA ASP A 208 25.30 -20.79 9.77
C ASP A 208 25.61 -19.39 9.21
N ASP A 209 24.67 -18.43 9.35
CA ASP A 209 24.84 -17.02 8.98
C ASP A 209 25.39 -16.17 10.17
N LEU A 210 25.54 -16.78 11.35
CA LEU A 210 26.07 -16.14 12.57
C LEU A 210 27.55 -16.48 12.78
N ASP A 211 28.31 -15.54 13.34
CA ASP A 211 29.69 -15.78 13.81
C ASP A 211 29.74 -16.46 15.18
N GLY A 212 30.89 -17.04 15.54
CA GLY A 212 31.15 -17.68 16.85
C GLY A 212 30.48 -19.05 17.10
N ASP A 213 30.73 -19.62 18.29
CA ASP A 213 30.16 -20.91 18.76
C ASP A 213 28.83 -20.75 19.53
N TYR A 214 28.49 -19.52 19.91
CA TYR A 214 27.33 -19.16 20.72
C TYR A 214 26.54 -18.07 20.00
N PHE A 215 25.29 -17.87 20.40
CA PHE A 215 24.46 -16.74 19.98
C PHE A 215 23.51 -16.33 21.10
N SER A 216 23.26 -15.03 21.21
CA SER A 216 22.18 -14.48 22.04
C SER A 216 20.98 -14.18 21.16
N TYR A 217 19.77 -14.30 21.71
CA TYR A 217 18.58 -13.69 21.13
C TYR A 217 17.67 -13.10 22.21
N VAL A 218 16.86 -12.12 21.80
CA VAL A 218 15.75 -11.57 22.57
C VAL A 218 14.49 -11.67 21.73
N GLY A 219 13.51 -12.46 22.18
CA GLY A 219 12.17 -12.50 21.63
C GLY A 219 11.22 -11.67 22.50
N VAL A 220 10.36 -10.86 21.89
CA VAL A 220 9.30 -10.13 22.60
C VAL A 220 7.97 -10.25 21.86
N LEU A 221 6.91 -10.66 22.56
CA LEU A 221 5.55 -10.73 22.07
C LEU A 221 4.71 -9.70 22.81
N TYR A 222 4.38 -8.59 22.16
CA TYR A 222 3.62 -7.48 22.76
C TYR A 222 2.11 -7.65 22.53
N ASN A 223 1.36 -7.48 23.60
CA ASN A 223 -0.09 -7.57 23.72
C ASN A 223 -0.66 -6.22 24.23
N ILE A 224 -0.59 -5.21 23.36
CA ILE A 224 -0.90 -3.81 23.69
C ILE A 224 -2.25 -3.43 23.09
N GLN A 225 -3.15 -2.87 23.91
CA GLN A 225 -4.52 -2.55 23.50
C GLN A 225 -4.56 -1.40 22.49
N ASP A 226 -3.84 -0.30 22.77
CA ASP A 226 -3.85 0.92 21.95
C ASP A 226 -2.75 0.97 20.88
N VAL A 227 -2.28 -0.19 20.40
CA VAL A 227 -1.18 -0.28 19.43
C VAL A 227 -1.39 0.58 18.17
N ASN A 228 -2.64 0.73 17.72
CA ASN A 228 -3.00 1.56 16.57
C ASN A 228 -2.84 3.07 16.81
N GLN A 229 -2.81 3.52 18.06
CA GLN A 229 -2.60 4.92 18.46
C GLN A 229 -1.12 5.23 18.69
N LEU A 230 -0.32 4.20 18.98
CA LEU A 230 1.13 4.25 19.22
C LEU A 230 1.94 4.06 17.93
N LEU A 231 1.52 3.11 17.09
CA LEU A 231 2.12 2.77 15.79
C LEU A 231 1.07 2.88 14.68
N PRO A 232 0.73 4.11 14.23
CA PRO A 232 -0.36 4.33 13.28
C PRO A 232 -0.14 3.60 11.95
N GLY A 233 -1.21 2.98 11.43
CA GLY A 233 -1.18 2.19 10.19
C GLY A 233 -1.00 2.99 8.89
N HIS A 234 -0.92 4.33 8.96
CA HIS A 234 -0.74 5.21 7.80
C HIS A 234 0.28 6.31 8.12
N ARG A 235 0.84 6.89 7.06
CA ARG A 235 1.65 8.12 7.11
C ARG A 235 0.82 9.39 6.93
N ASN A 236 -0.34 9.32 6.27
CA ASN A 236 -1.15 10.50 5.94
C ASN A 236 -2.67 10.25 6.01
N VAL A 237 -3.44 11.32 6.27
CA VAL A 237 -4.93 11.33 6.30
C VAL A 237 -5.59 10.94 4.94
N LEU A 238 -4.79 10.82 3.88
CA LEU A 238 -5.24 10.47 2.52
C LEU A 238 -4.90 9.02 2.12
N GLU A 239 -4.19 8.27 2.97
CA GLU A 239 -3.92 6.85 2.74
C GLU A 239 -5.09 5.97 3.21
N GLU A 240 -5.13 4.72 2.73
CA GLU A 240 -6.17 3.73 3.05
C GLU A 240 -6.21 3.42 4.55
N GLN A 241 -7.42 3.24 5.12
CA GLN A 241 -7.60 3.01 6.55
C GLN A 241 -7.05 1.67 7.05
N LYS A 242 -5.74 1.57 7.19
CA LYS A 242 -5.03 0.39 7.72
C LYS A 242 -4.85 0.46 9.22
N THR A 243 -5.04 -0.68 9.85
CA THR A 243 -4.90 -0.88 11.30
C THR A 243 -4.18 -2.19 11.59
N VAL A 244 -3.39 -2.23 12.65
CA VAL A 244 -2.76 -3.45 13.17
C VAL A 244 -3.86 -4.35 13.73
N ASN A 245 -3.97 -5.59 13.21
CA ASN A 245 -4.92 -6.62 13.65
C ASN A 245 -4.23 -7.84 14.30
N SER A 246 -3.01 -7.67 14.80
CA SER A 246 -2.27 -8.73 15.49
C SER A 246 -1.57 -8.19 16.73
N LYS A 247 -1.16 -9.10 17.62
CA LYS A 247 -0.05 -8.84 18.56
C LYS A 247 1.21 -8.43 17.78
N LEU A 248 2.10 -7.64 18.39
CA LEU A 248 3.40 -7.36 17.78
C LEU A 248 4.39 -8.46 18.16
N LEU A 249 5.17 -8.92 17.18
CA LEU A 249 6.11 -10.01 17.37
C LEU A 249 7.52 -9.55 16.98
N SER A 250 8.45 -9.58 17.93
CA SER A 250 9.83 -9.17 17.75
C SER A 250 10.78 -10.32 18.05
N LEU A 251 11.84 -10.44 17.26
CA LEU A 251 12.98 -11.30 17.57
C LEU A 251 14.25 -10.61 17.09
N THR A 252 15.17 -10.35 18.02
CA THR A 252 16.42 -9.64 17.75
C THR A 252 17.60 -10.50 18.17
N PHE A 253 18.65 -10.54 17.34
CA PHE A 253 19.97 -11.10 17.67
C PHE A 253 21.06 -10.38 16.88
N GLU A 254 22.32 -10.55 17.27
CA GLU A 254 23.47 -9.95 16.58
C GLU A 254 23.59 -10.50 15.15
N ILE A 255 23.41 -9.65 14.15
CA ILE A 255 23.76 -9.91 12.75
C ILE A 255 24.63 -8.74 12.31
N ASP A 256 25.76 -9.02 11.63
CA ASP A 256 26.49 -7.98 10.90
C ASP A 256 25.50 -7.28 9.95
N GLN A 257 25.33 -5.96 10.11
CA GLN A 257 24.33 -5.14 9.42
C GLN A 257 24.41 -5.23 7.87
N THR A 258 25.50 -5.79 7.32
CA THR A 258 25.67 -6.04 5.88
C THR A 258 25.05 -7.36 5.39
N THR A 259 24.66 -8.27 6.29
CA THR A 259 24.24 -9.64 5.97
C THR A 259 22.72 -9.78 5.98
N LYS A 260 22.12 -10.01 4.80
CA LYS A 260 20.72 -10.46 4.71
C LYS A 260 20.61 -11.93 5.09
N LEU A 261 19.54 -12.30 5.81
CA LEU A 261 19.26 -13.69 6.14
C LEU A 261 19.16 -14.53 4.86
N ARG A 262 19.82 -15.69 4.85
CA ARG A 262 19.86 -16.58 3.68
C ARG A 262 18.54 -17.31 3.43
N ASN A 263 17.71 -17.44 4.46
CA ASN A 263 16.41 -18.11 4.44
C ASN A 263 15.38 -17.22 5.14
N ASN A 264 14.13 -17.30 4.71
CA ASN A 264 13.04 -16.53 5.31
C ASN A 264 12.73 -17.02 6.72
N VAL A 265 12.35 -16.09 7.59
CA VAL A 265 11.73 -16.32 8.88
C VAL A 265 10.24 -16.52 8.66
N THR A 266 9.66 -17.58 9.21
CA THR A 266 8.20 -17.81 9.14
C THR A 266 7.55 -17.22 10.37
N LEU A 267 6.62 -16.28 10.16
CA LEU A 267 5.78 -15.69 11.19
C LEU A 267 4.39 -16.29 11.09
N VAL A 268 3.81 -16.63 12.24
CA VAL A 268 2.46 -17.15 12.35
C VAL A 268 1.74 -16.26 13.35
N MET A 269 0.77 -15.49 12.88
CA MET A 269 0.17 -14.38 13.62
C MET A 269 -1.33 -14.64 13.83
N GLU A 270 -1.82 -14.59 15.07
CA GLU A 270 -3.27 -14.59 15.35
C GLU A 270 -3.90 -13.26 14.91
N ASN A 271 -5.00 -13.35 14.15
CA ASN A 271 -5.83 -12.21 13.78
C ASN A 271 -6.84 -11.94 14.90
N LEU A 272 -6.84 -10.73 15.47
CA LEU A 272 -7.58 -10.42 16.70
C LEU A 272 -9.10 -10.28 16.49
N ASP A 273 -9.54 -9.74 15.35
CA ASP A 273 -10.96 -9.41 15.09
C ASP A 273 -11.71 -10.42 14.22
N ALA A 274 -11.28 -11.69 14.24
CA ALA A 274 -11.91 -12.79 13.51
C ALA A 274 -13.41 -12.99 13.88
N PRO A 275 -14.38 -12.72 12.99
CA PRO A 275 -15.80 -12.90 13.31
C PRO A 275 -16.16 -14.39 13.36
N ARG A 276 -16.55 -14.88 14.55
CA ARG A 276 -16.58 -16.31 14.89
C ARG A 276 -17.81 -17.13 14.42
N ASP A 277 -18.79 -16.53 13.72
CA ASP A 277 -20.00 -17.24 13.25
C ASP A 277 -20.51 -16.76 11.86
N PRO A 278 -21.38 -17.54 11.15
CA PRO A 278 -21.32 -17.65 9.68
C PRO A 278 -22.56 -17.12 8.91
N PRO A 279 -22.61 -17.24 7.57
CA PRO A 279 -21.56 -17.02 6.58
C PRO A 279 -21.94 -15.80 5.71
N TYR A 280 -21.21 -14.69 5.81
CA TYR A 280 -21.45 -13.55 4.94
C TYR A 280 -20.94 -13.84 3.51
N HIS A 281 -21.75 -13.54 2.50
CA HIS A 281 -21.29 -13.45 1.12
C HIS A 281 -20.48 -12.16 0.96
N ASP A 282 -19.37 -12.20 0.22
CA ASP A 282 -18.51 -11.04 -0.05
C ASP A 282 -19.29 -9.92 -0.76
N ILE A 283 -19.90 -9.02 0.01
CA ILE A 283 -20.66 -7.86 -0.47
C ILE A 283 -20.05 -6.61 0.15
N TRP A 284 -18.99 -6.15 -0.52
CA TRP A 284 -18.37 -4.85 -0.29
C TRP A 284 -19.39 -3.74 -0.60
N ARG A 285 -19.57 -2.80 0.34
CA ARG A 285 -20.42 -1.62 0.17
C ARG A 285 -19.89 -0.46 1.01
N ASP A 286 -20.23 0.75 0.59
CA ASP A 286 -19.96 1.95 1.37
C ASP A 286 -20.78 1.92 2.68
N LEU A 287 -20.24 2.53 3.74
CA LEU A 287 -21.01 2.83 4.95
C LEU A 287 -22.17 3.77 4.60
N HIS A 288 -23.34 3.49 5.17
CA HIS A 288 -24.39 4.48 5.28
C HIS A 288 -24.16 5.40 6.48
N GLU A 289 -24.76 6.60 6.43
CA GLU A 289 -24.65 7.60 7.49
C GLU A 289 -25.20 7.03 8.82
N GLY A 290 -24.30 6.83 9.79
CA GLY A 290 -24.61 6.21 11.09
C GLY A 290 -24.22 4.72 11.23
N GLU A 291 -23.54 4.13 10.24
CA GLU A 291 -22.89 2.83 10.39
C GLU A 291 -21.44 2.98 10.91
N GLU A 292 -20.93 1.96 11.59
CA GLU A 292 -19.56 1.93 12.13
C GLU A 292 -18.61 1.13 11.20
N PRO A 293 -17.32 1.52 11.11
CA PRO A 293 -16.38 0.84 10.23
C PRO A 293 -16.02 -0.56 10.74
N THR A 294 -16.12 -1.54 9.83
CA THR A 294 -15.75 -2.94 10.02
C THR A 294 -14.53 -3.31 9.18
N PHE A 295 -13.80 -4.35 9.62
CA PHE A 295 -12.66 -4.91 8.91
C PHE A 295 -13.03 -5.58 7.58
N VAL A 296 -12.12 -5.51 6.62
CA VAL A 296 -12.20 -6.10 5.28
C VAL A 296 -11.65 -7.53 5.35
N PRO A 297 -12.49 -8.60 5.21
CA PRO A 297 -11.99 -9.97 5.31
C PRO A 297 -10.89 -10.27 4.28
N LEU A 298 -9.82 -10.93 4.71
CA LEU A 298 -8.69 -11.33 3.87
C LEU A 298 -7.92 -10.16 3.21
N SER A 299 -7.93 -8.97 3.84
CA SER A 299 -7.06 -7.83 3.46
C SER A 299 -5.75 -7.76 4.25
N HIS A 300 -5.37 -8.86 4.90
CA HIS A 300 -4.21 -8.91 5.75
C HIS A 300 -2.93 -8.60 4.95
N ARG A 301 -2.07 -7.75 5.49
CA ARG A 301 -0.76 -7.41 4.92
C ARG A 301 0.31 -7.67 5.97
N CYS A 302 1.23 -8.57 5.63
CA CYS A 302 2.43 -8.86 6.41
C CYS A 302 3.38 -7.66 6.39
N THR A 303 3.62 -7.06 7.54
CA THR A 303 4.42 -5.83 7.67
C THR A 303 5.42 -5.89 8.81
N PHE A 304 6.35 -4.96 8.81
CA PHE A 304 7.23 -4.67 9.92
C PHE A 304 7.30 -3.17 10.22
N TRP A 305 7.64 -2.82 11.44
CA TRP A 305 7.88 -1.44 11.83
C TRP A 305 9.28 -1.00 11.39
N ASN A 306 9.32 -0.03 10.48
CA ASN A 306 10.53 0.53 9.93
C ASN A 306 10.86 1.85 10.65
N PHE A 307 11.88 1.84 11.51
CA PHE A 307 12.30 2.93 12.41
C PHE A 307 12.84 4.21 11.74
N ASN A 308 12.72 4.37 10.42
CA ASN A 308 13.24 5.55 9.72
C ASN A 308 12.36 6.81 9.91
N LYS A 309 12.97 7.92 10.35
CA LYS A 309 12.43 9.29 10.31
C LYS A 309 10.94 9.42 10.70
N GLN A 310 10.60 9.12 11.96
CA GLN A 310 9.25 9.04 12.57
C GLN A 310 8.59 7.66 12.55
N GLY A 311 9.12 6.70 11.81
CA GLY A 311 8.65 5.32 11.82
C GLY A 311 7.42 5.08 10.93
N TYR A 312 7.32 3.89 10.34
CA TYR A 312 6.16 3.49 9.53
C TYR A 312 6.07 1.97 9.32
N TRP A 313 4.88 1.46 9.03
CA TRP A 313 4.68 0.06 8.62
C TRP A 313 5.14 -0.16 7.16
N ASP A 314 6.06 -1.09 6.96
CA ASP A 314 6.69 -1.39 5.68
C ASP A 314 6.46 -2.88 5.32
N THR A 315 6.34 -3.19 4.03
CA THR A 315 6.21 -4.58 3.51
C THR A 315 7.52 -5.10 2.92
N THR A 316 8.55 -4.26 2.78
CA THR A 316 9.81 -4.59 2.11
C THR A 316 10.47 -5.84 2.70
N GLY A 317 10.58 -6.89 1.90
CA GLY A 317 11.20 -8.16 2.30
C GLY A 317 10.28 -9.10 3.09
N CYS A 318 9.01 -8.72 3.31
CA CYS A 318 7.95 -9.56 3.87
C CYS A 318 6.89 -9.87 2.82
N HIS A 319 6.27 -11.05 2.90
CA HIS A 319 5.13 -11.42 2.06
C HIS A 319 4.18 -12.38 2.78
N GLU A 320 2.90 -12.35 2.41
CA GLU A 320 1.92 -13.34 2.85
C GLU A 320 2.15 -14.67 2.13
N VAL A 321 2.17 -15.76 2.91
CA VAL A 321 2.16 -17.14 2.40
C VAL A 321 0.72 -17.65 2.32
N SER A 322 -0.05 -17.39 3.38
CA SER A 322 -1.50 -17.66 3.43
C SER A 322 -2.13 -16.90 4.59
N SER A 323 -3.31 -16.34 4.37
CA SER A 323 -4.17 -15.81 5.43
C SER A 323 -5.56 -16.44 5.43
N ASP A 324 -6.08 -16.68 6.63
CA ASP A 324 -7.48 -17.04 6.87
C ASP A 324 -8.16 -16.04 7.83
N ARG A 325 -9.18 -16.47 8.58
CA ARG A 325 -9.84 -15.59 9.56
C ARG A 325 -9.13 -15.56 10.90
N GLU A 326 -8.60 -16.68 11.36
CA GLU A 326 -8.00 -16.84 12.69
C GLU A 326 -6.48 -16.54 12.66
N GLN A 327 -5.84 -16.76 11.52
CA GLN A 327 -4.38 -16.71 11.41
C GLN A 327 -3.89 -16.16 10.07
N THR A 328 -2.78 -15.43 10.12
CA THR A 328 -2.01 -14.99 8.96
C THR A 328 -0.57 -15.52 9.05
N ILE A 329 -0.11 -16.17 7.98
CA ILE A 329 1.25 -16.72 7.87
C ILE A 329 2.06 -15.86 6.91
N CYS A 330 3.18 -15.34 7.39
CA CYS A 330 4.08 -14.47 6.66
C CYS A 330 5.48 -15.08 6.54
N GLU A 331 6.19 -14.73 5.47
CA GLU A 331 7.63 -14.99 5.34
C GLU A 331 8.39 -13.67 5.13
N CYS A 332 9.37 -13.41 6.01
CA CYS A 332 10.22 -12.21 5.97
C CYS A 332 11.70 -12.57 5.87
N ASN A 333 12.50 -11.78 5.14
CA ASN A 333 13.93 -12.00 4.94
C ASN A 333 14.86 -11.16 5.85
N HIS A 334 14.29 -10.61 6.92
CA HIS A 334 14.95 -9.80 7.94
C HIS A 334 14.30 -10.04 9.31
N LEU A 335 14.77 -9.33 10.33
CA LEU A 335 14.30 -9.41 11.71
C LEU A 335 14.18 -8.01 12.29
N THR A 336 13.00 -7.69 12.77
CA THR A 336 12.59 -6.38 13.30
C THR A 336 11.37 -6.60 14.23
N ASN A 337 10.43 -5.65 14.28
CA ASN A 337 9.16 -5.78 15.00
C ASN A 337 8.05 -5.96 13.97
N PHE A 338 7.39 -7.12 13.97
CA PHE A 338 6.40 -7.52 12.97
C PHE A 338 4.96 -7.29 13.44
N GLY A 339 4.09 -7.00 12.47
CA GLY A 339 2.66 -6.85 12.66
C GLY A 339 1.89 -7.19 11.39
N VAL A 340 0.62 -7.61 11.55
CA VAL A 340 -0.31 -7.77 10.43
C VAL A 340 -1.20 -6.54 10.39
N LEU A 341 -1.12 -5.80 9.29
CA LEU A 341 -2.08 -4.73 8.99
C LEU A 341 -3.32 -5.33 8.31
N MET A 342 -4.48 -4.74 8.56
CA MET A 342 -5.76 -5.09 7.95
C MET A 342 -6.49 -3.82 7.55
N ASP A 343 -7.17 -3.84 6.40
CA ASP A 343 -7.94 -2.71 5.91
C ASP A 343 -9.25 -2.59 6.72
N LEU A 344 -9.49 -1.41 7.28
CA LEU A 344 -10.71 -0.96 7.91
C LEU A 344 -11.50 -0.18 6.83
N HIS A 345 -12.56 -0.79 6.30
CA HIS A 345 -13.33 -0.30 5.15
C HIS A 345 -12.54 0.00 3.86
N GLY A 346 -12.37 -1.04 3.04
CA GLY A 346 -11.79 -0.95 1.71
C GLY A 346 -12.80 -0.40 0.69
N TYR A 347 -12.52 0.79 0.17
CA TYR A 347 -13.14 1.29 -1.07
C TYR A 347 -12.06 1.62 -2.12
N VAL A 348 -11.88 0.68 -3.04
CA VAL A 348 -11.44 0.98 -4.43
C VAL A 348 -12.53 0.49 -5.40
N GLY A 349 -13.79 0.62 -4.99
CA GLY A 349 -14.95 0.10 -5.69
C GLY A 349 -15.50 1.09 -6.72
N ARG A 350 -14.90 1.19 -7.91
CA ARG A 350 -15.42 1.95 -9.08
C ARG A 350 -16.95 1.93 -9.09
N SER A 351 -17.59 3.06 -8.81
CA SER A 351 -19.02 3.06 -8.43
C SER A 351 -19.87 2.25 -9.42
N VAL A 352 -20.73 1.37 -8.90
CA VAL A 352 -21.53 0.44 -9.70
C VAL A 352 -22.35 1.18 -10.76
N ALA A 353 -22.78 2.42 -10.45
CA ALA A 353 -23.39 3.32 -11.42
C ALA A 353 -22.47 3.68 -12.59
N LEU A 354 -21.20 4.04 -12.34
CA LEU A 354 -20.23 4.38 -13.36
C LEU A 354 -19.77 3.15 -14.16
N GLU A 355 -19.64 1.98 -13.53
CA GLU A 355 -19.35 0.73 -14.25
C GLU A 355 -20.53 0.29 -15.12
N ALA A 356 -21.76 0.28 -14.59
CA ALA A 356 -22.96 -0.03 -15.36
C ALA A 356 -23.19 0.97 -16.50
N LEU A 357 -22.94 2.27 -16.28
CA LEU A 357 -22.94 3.28 -17.35
C LEU A 357 -21.85 2.97 -18.39
N THR A 358 -20.64 2.61 -17.98
CA THR A 358 -19.55 2.25 -18.90
C THR A 358 -19.95 1.05 -19.77
N ILE A 359 -20.47 -0.02 -19.16
CA ILE A 359 -20.88 -1.26 -19.85
C ILE A 359 -22.06 -1.00 -20.80
N CYS A 360 -23.08 -0.26 -20.37
CA CYS A 360 -24.24 0.04 -21.20
C CYS A 360 -23.88 0.96 -22.38
N LEU A 361 -23.14 2.04 -22.13
CA LEU A 361 -22.79 3.02 -23.17
C LEU A 361 -21.76 2.46 -24.16
N SER A 362 -20.80 1.65 -23.72
CA SER A 362 -19.88 0.95 -24.62
C SER A 362 -20.63 -0.03 -25.52
N SER A 363 -21.49 -0.88 -24.95
CA SER A 363 -22.29 -1.87 -25.69
C SER A 363 -23.18 -1.23 -26.76
N VAL A 364 -23.85 -0.12 -26.43
CA VAL A 364 -24.66 0.65 -27.39
C VAL A 364 -23.80 1.24 -28.51
N SER A 365 -22.61 1.75 -28.19
CA SER A 365 -21.68 2.31 -29.18
C SER A 365 -21.14 1.23 -30.13
N ILE A 366 -20.76 0.06 -29.61
CA ILE A 366 -20.32 -1.11 -30.38
C ILE A 366 -21.40 -1.56 -31.38
N LEU A 367 -22.65 -1.69 -30.93
CA LEU A 367 -23.78 -2.05 -31.80
C LEU A 367 -24.07 -0.99 -32.87
N GLY A 368 -23.91 0.30 -32.54
CA GLY A 368 -24.05 1.39 -33.52
C GLY A 368 -22.95 1.38 -34.58
N LEU A 369 -21.70 1.19 -34.17
CA LEU A 369 -20.54 1.20 -35.07
C LEU A 369 -20.47 -0.05 -35.95
N THR A 370 -20.78 -1.23 -35.41
CA THR A 370 -20.86 -2.48 -36.21
C THR A 370 -21.95 -2.38 -37.28
N LEU A 371 -23.13 -1.83 -36.95
CA LEU A 371 -24.18 -1.57 -37.92
C LEU A 371 -23.75 -0.55 -38.99
N ALA A 372 -23.09 0.54 -38.60
CA ALA A 372 -22.57 1.54 -39.55
C ALA A 372 -21.54 0.94 -40.53
N LEU A 373 -20.62 0.10 -40.04
CA LEU A 373 -19.65 -0.62 -40.85
C LEU A 373 -20.32 -1.61 -41.82
N ILE A 374 -21.33 -2.37 -41.37
CA ILE A 374 -22.09 -3.27 -42.25
C ILE A 374 -22.78 -2.47 -43.36
N ILE A 375 -23.40 -1.33 -43.05
CA ILE A 375 -24.01 -0.44 -44.04
C ILE A 375 -22.95 0.12 -45.00
N PHE A 376 -21.78 0.53 -44.50
CA PHE A 376 -20.67 1.02 -45.32
C PHE A 376 -20.13 -0.07 -46.27
N HIS A 377 -19.91 -1.29 -45.78
CA HIS A 377 -19.48 -2.42 -46.61
C HIS A 377 -20.55 -2.81 -47.64
N VAL A 378 -21.83 -2.86 -47.26
CA VAL A 378 -22.93 -3.18 -48.19
C VAL A 378 -23.10 -2.10 -49.25
N THR A 379 -22.94 -0.82 -48.91
CA THR A 379 -23.02 0.28 -49.89
C THR A 379 -21.80 0.28 -50.81
N LYS A 380 -20.56 0.13 -50.30
CA LYS A 380 -19.35 -0.07 -51.12
C LYS A 380 -19.46 -1.29 -52.04
N PHE A 381 -19.94 -2.42 -51.53
CA PHE A 381 -20.14 -3.65 -52.31
C PHE A 381 -21.19 -3.47 -53.43
N LYS A 382 -22.34 -2.85 -53.11
CA LYS A 382 -23.34 -2.48 -54.13
C LYS A 382 -22.74 -1.56 -55.19
N MET A 383 -21.97 -0.54 -54.81
CA MET A 383 -21.37 0.39 -55.76
C MET A 383 -20.31 -0.27 -56.65
N SER A 384 -19.46 -1.14 -56.10
CA SER A 384 -18.55 -1.98 -56.90
C SER A 384 -19.32 -2.85 -57.91
N GLY A 385 -20.46 -3.41 -57.52
CA GLY A 385 -21.38 -4.11 -58.42
C GLY A 385 -22.03 -3.22 -59.49
N TYR A 386 -22.37 -1.97 -59.16
CA TYR A 386 -22.88 -0.99 -60.13
C TYR A 386 -21.81 -0.57 -61.15
N ASP A 387 -20.56 -0.38 -60.74
CA ASP A 387 -19.47 -0.03 -61.66
C ASP A 387 -19.06 -1.22 -62.56
N LEU A 388 -19.08 -2.45 -62.05
CA LEU A 388 -18.95 -3.65 -62.88
C LEU A 388 -20.06 -3.73 -63.93
N LYS A 389 -21.32 -3.48 -63.55
CA LYS A 389 -22.47 -3.52 -64.47
C LYS A 389 -22.47 -2.34 -65.46
N ARG A 390 -21.89 -1.20 -65.08
CA ARG A 390 -21.65 -0.05 -65.98
C ARG A 390 -20.51 -0.33 -66.97
N SER A 391 -19.48 -1.06 -66.56
CA SER A 391 -18.38 -1.53 -67.41
C SER A 391 -18.87 -2.50 -68.49
N ASP A 392 -19.76 -3.44 -68.12
CA ASP A 392 -20.36 -4.37 -69.08
C ASP A 392 -21.31 -3.68 -70.07
N ASN A 393 -22.21 -2.82 -69.59
CA ASN A 393 -23.08 -2.02 -70.47
C ASN A 393 -22.28 -1.09 -71.41
N SER A 394 -21.09 -0.62 -71.00
CA SER A 394 -20.23 0.19 -71.87
C SER A 394 -19.55 -0.63 -72.98
N LYS A 395 -19.45 -1.96 -72.85
CA LYS A 395 -18.85 -2.84 -73.87
C LYS A 395 -19.85 -3.30 -74.92
N SER A 396 -21.15 -3.29 -74.62
CA SER A 396 -22.20 -3.70 -75.58
C SER A 396 -22.54 -2.63 -76.64
N PHE A 397 -22.15 -1.37 -76.44
CA PHE A 397 -22.53 -0.25 -77.31
C PHE A 397 -21.57 0.07 -78.45
N ILE A 398 -20.47 -0.68 -78.63
CA ILE A 398 -19.51 -0.49 -79.73
C ILE A 398 -19.27 -1.81 -80.48
N TYR A 399 -20.30 -2.34 -81.14
CA TYR A 399 -20.18 -3.12 -82.38
C TYR A 399 -21.55 -3.18 -83.07
N PHE A 400 -21.69 -2.48 -84.19
CA PHE A 400 -22.41 -2.86 -85.43
C PHE A 400 -22.71 -1.60 -86.24
N ASN A 401 -22.02 -1.45 -87.37
CA ASN A 401 -22.35 -0.47 -88.40
C ASN A 401 -21.95 -1.06 -89.76
N THR A 402 -22.92 -1.18 -90.68
CA THR A 402 -22.86 -1.30 -92.17
C THR A 402 -24.04 -2.15 -92.69
N GLY A 403 -24.70 -1.71 -93.78
CA GLY A 403 -25.69 -2.54 -94.50
C GLY A 403 -26.95 -1.85 -95.06
N ASP A 404 -26.77 -0.96 -96.04
CA ASP A 404 -27.64 -0.68 -97.21
C ASP A 404 -29.19 -0.50 -97.17
N SER A 405 -29.61 0.66 -97.70
CA SER A 405 -30.60 0.87 -98.79
C SER A 405 -32.12 0.59 -98.62
N GLU A 406 -32.95 1.66 -98.54
CA GLU A 406 -33.83 2.14 -99.65
C GLU A 406 -34.80 3.33 -99.32
N ARG A 407 -34.97 4.24 -100.31
CA ARG A 407 -36.13 5.13 -100.69
C ARG A 407 -37.26 5.42 -99.67
N GLN A 408 -37.62 6.65 -99.22
CA GLN A 408 -37.86 8.01 -99.82
C GLN A 408 -39.36 8.37 -100.07
N LYS A 409 -39.75 9.63 -99.73
CA LYS A 409 -41.00 10.44 -99.96
C LYS A 409 -41.82 10.77 -98.69
N ASP A 410 -42.40 11.98 -98.44
CA ASP A 410 -42.42 13.31 -99.11
C ASP A 410 -42.63 14.49 -98.09
N VAL A 411 -42.60 15.77 -98.54
CA VAL A 411 -42.20 17.04 -97.81
C VAL A 411 -43.28 18.17 -97.85
N PRO A 412 -43.64 18.91 -96.76
CA PRO A 412 -42.98 20.14 -96.20
C PRO A 412 -42.78 20.12 -94.65
N ALA A 413 -42.16 21.06 -93.88
CA ALA A 413 -41.80 22.52 -93.90
C ALA A 413 -42.84 23.43 -93.17
N LEU A 414 -42.57 24.29 -92.15
CA LEU A 414 -41.49 25.25 -91.75
C LEU A 414 -41.64 25.61 -90.22
N PRO A 415 -40.83 26.49 -89.58
CA PRO A 415 -39.45 26.96 -89.80
C PRO A 415 -38.52 26.74 -88.57
N ALA A 416 -37.26 27.23 -88.65
CA ALA A 416 -36.18 26.98 -87.68
C ALA A 416 -36.08 27.97 -86.51
N VAL A 417 -35.49 27.51 -85.40
CA VAL A 417 -34.63 28.30 -84.49
C VAL A 417 -33.38 27.47 -84.20
N SER A 418 -32.22 28.12 -84.18
CA SER A 418 -30.90 27.51 -84.00
C SER A 418 -30.42 27.61 -82.55
N ASP A 419 -30.13 26.48 -81.91
CA ASP A 419 -29.36 26.44 -80.66
C ASP A 419 -28.14 25.52 -80.82
N HIS A 420 -26.95 26.11 -80.65
CA HIS A 420 -25.70 25.38 -80.42
C HIS A 420 -25.26 25.56 -78.96
N PRO A 421 -25.37 24.54 -78.11
CA PRO A 421 -24.62 24.47 -76.87
C PRO A 421 -23.28 23.76 -77.13
N VAL A 422 -22.19 24.51 -76.97
CA VAL A 422 -20.83 23.94 -76.84
C VAL A 422 -20.77 23.11 -75.55
N LEU A 423 -20.24 21.88 -75.60
CA LEU A 423 -19.92 21.12 -74.38
C LEU A 423 -18.71 21.71 -73.63
N PRO A 424 -18.82 21.94 -72.31
CA PRO A 424 -17.73 21.78 -71.36
C PRO A 424 -17.76 20.38 -70.71
N PRO A 425 -16.68 19.94 -70.04
CA PRO A 425 -16.36 18.52 -69.92
C PRO A 425 -17.14 17.77 -68.82
N SER A 426 -17.15 16.45 -68.96
CA SER A 426 -17.67 15.50 -67.99
C SER A 426 -17.08 15.72 -66.59
N TYR A 427 -17.92 16.15 -65.64
CA TYR A 427 -17.63 16.01 -64.22
C TYR A 427 -17.43 14.53 -63.89
N LYS A 428 -16.25 14.19 -63.40
CA LYS A 428 -15.88 12.86 -62.89
C LYS A 428 -14.90 13.09 -61.74
N VAL A 429 -15.10 12.33 -60.65
CA VAL A 429 -14.30 12.37 -59.41
C VAL A 429 -14.59 13.58 -58.48
N THR A 430 -15.50 13.35 -57.52
CA THR A 430 -15.45 13.93 -56.16
C THR A 430 -15.97 12.92 -55.14
N PHE A 431 -17.12 12.29 -55.41
CA PHE A 431 -17.81 11.28 -54.56
C PHE A 431 -16.99 10.08 -54.03
N ASP A 432 -15.75 9.86 -54.47
CA ASP A 432 -14.93 8.76 -53.95
C ASP A 432 -14.18 9.15 -52.68
N ASN A 433 -13.61 10.36 -52.61
CA ASN A 433 -12.85 10.83 -51.44
C ASN A 433 -13.71 10.82 -50.17
N ASP A 434 -14.94 11.36 -50.27
CA ASP A 434 -15.93 11.43 -49.19
C ASP A 434 -16.14 10.05 -48.53
N ARG A 435 -16.14 8.99 -49.36
CA ARG A 435 -16.33 7.60 -48.94
C ARG A 435 -15.04 6.86 -48.59
N TYR A 436 -13.87 7.48 -48.70
CA TYR A 436 -12.66 7.00 -48.04
C TYR A 436 -12.57 7.63 -46.64
N LEU A 437 -12.83 8.93 -46.52
CA LEU A 437 -12.90 9.65 -45.23
C LEU A 437 -13.90 9.00 -44.24
N LEU A 438 -15.15 8.78 -44.63
CA LEU A 438 -16.15 8.06 -43.81
C LEU A 438 -15.76 6.58 -43.51
N GLY A 439 -14.94 5.97 -44.35
CA GLY A 439 -14.42 4.62 -44.15
C GLY A 439 -13.29 4.56 -43.12
N ASP A 440 -12.44 5.59 -43.09
CA ASP A 440 -11.34 5.71 -42.15
C ASP A 440 -11.77 6.33 -40.80
N GLU A 441 -12.84 7.13 -40.76
CA GLU A 441 -13.58 7.46 -39.53
C GLU A 441 -14.12 6.18 -38.86
N THR A 442 -14.79 5.33 -39.63
CA THR A 442 -15.36 4.09 -39.09
C THR A 442 -14.29 3.06 -38.74
N SER A 443 -13.14 3.04 -39.42
CA SER A 443 -12.00 2.18 -39.05
C SER A 443 -11.20 2.71 -37.85
N SER A 444 -11.02 4.02 -37.69
CA SER A 444 -10.38 4.62 -36.50
C SER A 444 -11.23 4.42 -35.25
N ARG A 445 -12.55 4.62 -35.35
CA ARG A 445 -13.51 4.29 -34.28
C ARG A 445 -13.53 2.78 -34.00
N MET A 446 -13.47 1.93 -35.03
CA MET A 446 -13.35 0.48 -34.84
C MET A 446 -12.03 0.09 -34.14
N LEU A 447 -10.90 0.75 -34.42
CA LEU A 447 -9.65 0.50 -33.70
C LEU A 447 -9.76 0.90 -32.22
N LEU A 448 -10.30 2.08 -31.94
CA LEU A 448 -10.54 2.58 -30.58
C LEU A 448 -11.43 1.62 -29.76
N PHE A 449 -12.49 1.07 -30.38
CA PHE A 449 -13.37 0.10 -29.75
C PHE A 449 -12.79 -1.32 -29.72
N ALA A 450 -12.07 -1.78 -30.75
CA ALA A 450 -11.47 -3.11 -30.78
C ALA A 450 -10.28 -3.25 -29.81
N THR A 451 -9.53 -2.17 -29.53
CA THR A 451 -8.56 -2.20 -28.43
C THR A 451 -9.23 -2.19 -27.07
N ASN A 452 -10.40 -1.55 -26.94
CA ASN A 452 -11.18 -1.54 -25.70
C ASN A 452 -11.85 -2.92 -25.46
N GLU A 453 -12.45 -3.54 -26.48
CA GLU A 453 -13.05 -4.88 -26.39
C GLU A 453 -12.00 -5.98 -26.16
N ASN A 454 -10.85 -5.93 -26.84
CA ASN A 454 -9.78 -6.90 -26.59
C ASN A 454 -9.15 -6.72 -25.19
N MET A 455 -9.02 -5.49 -24.68
CA MET A 455 -8.60 -5.28 -23.28
C MET A 455 -9.65 -5.75 -22.28
N GLN A 456 -10.95 -5.49 -22.51
CA GLN A 456 -12.03 -5.90 -21.58
C GLN A 456 -12.32 -7.41 -21.60
N HIS A 457 -12.02 -8.11 -22.69
CA HIS A 457 -12.08 -9.57 -22.72
C HIS A 457 -10.83 -10.25 -22.12
N LEU A 458 -9.64 -9.61 -22.18
CA LEU A 458 -8.49 -10.06 -21.38
C LEU A 458 -8.65 -9.74 -19.88
N SER A 459 -9.24 -8.60 -19.51
CA SER A 459 -9.38 -8.21 -18.09
C SER A 459 -10.29 -9.14 -17.28
N ARG A 460 -11.17 -9.90 -17.93
CA ARG A 460 -11.95 -10.99 -17.30
C ARG A 460 -11.18 -12.31 -17.13
N ALA A 461 -9.98 -12.45 -17.70
CA ALA A 461 -9.23 -13.70 -17.77
C ALA A 461 -7.90 -13.70 -16.99
N THR A 462 -7.35 -12.54 -16.63
CA THR A 462 -6.08 -12.43 -15.90
C THR A 462 -6.19 -11.59 -14.64
N ARG A 463 -6.42 -12.26 -13.50
CA ARG A 463 -6.16 -11.74 -12.14
C ARG A 463 -4.65 -11.72 -11.84
N TRP A 464 -3.91 -11.06 -12.73
CA TRP A 464 -2.46 -10.83 -12.70
C TRP A 464 -2.19 -9.56 -13.51
N TYR A 465 -2.42 -8.41 -12.88
CA TYR A 465 -2.14 -7.12 -13.50
C TYR A 465 -0.73 -6.71 -13.10
N SER A 466 0.23 -6.88 -13.99
CA SER A 466 1.52 -6.22 -13.83
C SER A 466 1.36 -4.74 -14.15
N ASP A 467 2.08 -3.88 -13.42
CA ASP A 467 2.03 -2.42 -13.52
C ASP A 467 2.26 -1.94 -14.97
N ILE A 468 3.12 -2.67 -15.68
CA ILE A 468 3.42 -2.52 -17.11
C ILE A 468 2.15 -2.61 -17.97
N GLY A 469 1.21 -3.49 -17.63
CA GLY A 469 -0.09 -3.61 -18.29
C GLY A 469 -0.97 -2.37 -18.10
N CYS A 470 -0.90 -1.72 -16.93
CA CYS A 470 -1.61 -0.47 -16.66
C CYS A 470 -1.10 0.65 -17.54
N ALA A 471 0.20 0.91 -17.48
CA ALA A 471 0.86 1.95 -18.26
C ALA A 471 0.61 1.78 -19.78
N LEU A 472 0.70 0.54 -20.29
CA LEU A 472 0.39 0.24 -21.69
C LEU A 472 -1.08 0.52 -22.04
N SER A 473 -2.04 0.15 -21.17
CA SER A 473 -3.46 0.42 -21.42
C SER A 473 -3.76 1.93 -21.45
N GLY A 474 -3.17 2.71 -20.54
CA GLY A 474 -3.34 4.16 -20.47
C GLY A 474 -2.75 4.90 -21.67
N VAL A 475 -1.54 4.54 -22.10
CA VAL A 475 -0.88 5.10 -23.29
C VAL A 475 -1.68 4.80 -24.56
N LEU A 476 -2.19 3.57 -24.71
CA LEU A 476 -3.03 3.19 -25.85
C LEU A 476 -4.35 3.96 -25.85
N LEU A 477 -5.05 4.03 -24.71
CA LEU A 477 -6.33 4.75 -24.60
C LEU A 477 -6.17 6.24 -24.91
N HIS A 478 -5.08 6.88 -24.46
CA HIS A 478 -4.76 8.27 -24.80
C HIS A 478 -4.55 8.47 -26.31
N TYR A 479 -3.83 7.57 -26.97
CA TYR A 479 -3.60 7.64 -28.42
C TYR A 479 -4.89 7.54 -29.23
N PHE A 480 -5.75 6.57 -28.91
CA PHE A 480 -7.01 6.43 -29.65
C PHE A 480 -7.96 7.60 -29.39
N PHE A 481 -8.05 8.11 -28.16
CA PHE A 481 -8.88 9.27 -27.83
C PHE A 481 -8.47 10.53 -28.62
N LEU A 482 -7.17 10.80 -28.74
CA LEU A 482 -6.66 11.89 -29.58
C LEU A 482 -6.89 11.65 -31.08
N CYS A 483 -6.77 10.41 -31.57
CA CYS A 483 -7.17 10.06 -32.94
C CYS A 483 -8.64 10.41 -33.20
N ALA A 484 -9.55 10.03 -32.30
CA ALA A 484 -10.98 10.31 -32.46
C ALA A 484 -11.28 11.82 -32.52
N PHE A 485 -10.65 12.63 -31.67
CA PHE A 485 -10.78 14.09 -31.75
C PHE A 485 -10.22 14.67 -33.04
N MET A 486 -9.05 14.19 -33.51
CA MET A 486 -8.46 14.69 -34.74
C MET A 486 -9.32 14.36 -35.96
N TRP A 487 -9.90 13.15 -36.03
CA TRP A 487 -10.84 12.78 -37.10
C TRP A 487 -12.12 13.61 -37.09
N MET A 488 -12.75 13.82 -35.93
CA MET A 488 -13.94 14.70 -35.81
C MET A 488 -13.63 16.16 -36.22
N ALA A 489 -12.42 16.66 -35.93
CA ALA A 489 -11.99 17.99 -36.37
C ALA A 489 -11.77 18.06 -37.90
N LEU A 490 -11.14 17.02 -38.48
CA LEU A 490 -10.93 16.91 -39.94
C LEU A 490 -12.25 16.78 -40.70
N GLU A 491 -13.23 16.04 -40.17
CA GLU A 491 -14.60 15.98 -40.70
C GLU A 491 -15.29 17.34 -40.64
N GLY A 492 -15.19 18.07 -39.52
CA GLY A 492 -15.73 19.43 -39.41
C GLY A 492 -15.16 20.39 -40.46
N ILE A 493 -13.85 20.31 -40.72
CA ILE A 493 -13.17 21.07 -41.77
C ILE A 493 -13.65 20.63 -43.16
N PHE A 494 -13.76 19.32 -43.40
CA PHE A 494 -14.22 18.75 -44.68
C PHE A 494 -15.66 19.18 -45.01
N ILE A 495 -16.57 19.11 -44.03
CA ILE A 495 -17.97 19.57 -44.15
C ILE A 495 -18.01 21.08 -44.42
N HIS A 496 -17.20 21.88 -43.71
CA HIS A 496 -17.13 23.33 -43.95
C HIS A 496 -16.69 23.66 -45.38
N GLN A 497 -15.66 22.97 -45.90
CA GLN A 497 -15.21 23.16 -47.27
C GLN A 497 -16.30 22.82 -48.30
N HIS A 498 -17.05 21.73 -48.10
CA HIS A 498 -18.08 21.29 -49.05
C HIS A 498 -19.41 22.07 -48.97
N LEU A 499 -19.75 22.66 -47.83
CA LEU A 499 -21.00 23.40 -47.65
C LEU A 499 -20.86 24.93 -47.73
N ALA A 500 -19.74 25.51 -47.30
CA ALA A 500 -19.56 26.95 -47.26
C ALA A 500 -18.79 27.53 -48.46
N GLN A 501 -17.93 26.75 -49.12
CA GLN A 501 -17.09 27.22 -50.23
C GLN A 501 -17.69 26.80 -51.58
N VAL A 502 -18.66 27.56 -52.06
CA VAL A 502 -19.46 27.27 -53.28
C VAL A 502 -18.67 27.45 -54.60
N PHE A 503 -17.43 27.98 -54.53
CA PHE A 503 -16.55 28.14 -55.70
C PHE A 503 -15.34 27.20 -55.60
N PRO A 504 -14.97 26.49 -56.68
CA PRO A 504 -13.96 25.43 -56.62
C PRO A 504 -12.55 26.02 -56.43
N THR A 505 -12.08 25.95 -55.19
CA THR A 505 -10.70 26.28 -54.83
C THR A 505 -9.83 25.02 -54.91
N ASN A 506 -8.76 25.08 -55.69
CA ASN A 506 -7.88 23.94 -55.99
C ASN A 506 -6.94 23.54 -54.83
N TYR A 507 -7.43 23.53 -53.60
CA TYR A 507 -6.78 22.90 -52.45
C TYR A 507 -7.49 21.60 -52.06
N ASN A 508 -7.55 20.68 -53.04
CA ASN A 508 -7.84 19.27 -52.78
C ASN A 508 -6.70 18.67 -51.93
N LEU A 509 -6.81 18.80 -50.62
CA LEU A 509 -5.94 18.09 -49.68
C LEU A 509 -6.11 16.59 -49.96
N SER A 510 -5.02 15.91 -50.35
CA SER A 510 -5.11 14.51 -50.76
C SER A 510 -5.63 13.66 -49.60
N ALA A 511 -6.44 12.62 -49.88
CA ALA A 511 -6.91 11.67 -48.86
C ALA A 511 -5.74 11.10 -48.00
N ARG A 512 -4.55 10.97 -48.60
CA ARG A 512 -3.31 10.59 -47.90
C ARG A 512 -2.86 11.59 -46.83
N MET A 513 -3.08 12.89 -47.04
CA MET A 513 -2.75 13.93 -46.05
C MET A 513 -3.75 13.96 -44.90
N TYR A 514 -5.05 13.75 -45.16
CA TYR A 514 -6.05 13.56 -44.09
C TYR A 514 -5.66 12.36 -43.19
N LEU A 515 -5.31 11.22 -43.79
CA LEU A 515 -4.80 10.05 -43.06
C LEU A 515 -3.55 10.36 -42.23
N ILE A 516 -2.57 11.08 -42.79
CA ILE A 516 -1.35 11.45 -42.05
C ILE A 516 -1.67 12.37 -40.87
N VAL A 517 -2.50 13.40 -41.05
CA VAL A 517 -2.85 14.33 -39.97
C VAL A 517 -3.69 13.63 -38.88
N GLY A 518 -4.65 12.80 -39.27
CA GLY A 518 -5.57 12.10 -38.36
C GLY A 518 -4.89 11.10 -37.42
N TYR A 519 -3.76 10.50 -37.82
CA TYR A 519 -3.06 9.47 -37.04
C TYR A 519 -1.66 9.87 -36.56
N ALA A 520 -0.86 10.57 -37.38
CA ALA A 520 0.54 10.86 -37.02
C ALA A 520 0.69 12.00 -36.00
N VAL A 521 -0.23 12.97 -35.99
CA VAL A 521 -0.20 14.06 -35.00
C VAL A 521 -0.56 13.55 -33.58
N PRO A 522 -1.65 12.76 -33.37
CA PRO A 522 -1.87 12.05 -32.11
C PRO A 522 -0.67 11.21 -31.66
N PHE A 523 -0.03 10.46 -32.58
CA PHE A 523 1.14 9.64 -32.26
C PHE A 523 2.30 10.46 -31.68
N GLY A 524 2.60 11.62 -32.29
CA GLY A 524 3.63 12.52 -31.80
C GLY A 524 3.32 13.10 -30.41
N ILE A 525 2.06 13.47 -30.16
CA ILE A 525 1.62 14.02 -28.87
C ILE A 525 1.74 12.97 -27.75
N VAL A 526 1.29 11.73 -28.01
CA VAL A 526 1.40 10.63 -27.04
C VAL A 526 2.86 10.23 -26.82
N GLY A 527 3.69 10.20 -27.86
CA GLY A 527 5.12 9.92 -27.73
C GLY A 527 5.83 10.92 -26.80
N ILE A 528 5.53 12.22 -26.92
CA ILE A 528 6.10 13.25 -26.05
C ILE A 528 5.56 13.14 -24.62
N THR A 529 4.25 12.96 -24.43
CA THR A 529 3.66 12.88 -23.08
C THR A 529 4.10 11.62 -22.32
N ALA A 530 4.21 10.47 -23.00
CA ALA A 530 4.81 9.27 -22.41
C ALA A 530 6.31 9.47 -22.08
N ALA A 531 7.11 10.05 -22.99
CA ALA A 531 8.53 10.28 -22.76
C ALA A 531 8.81 11.26 -21.60
N VAL A 532 7.94 12.24 -21.37
CA VAL A 532 8.01 13.10 -20.16
C VAL A 532 7.60 12.30 -18.93
N SER A 533 6.44 11.62 -18.95
CA SER A 533 5.94 10.88 -17.79
C SER A 533 6.92 9.84 -17.25
N PHE A 534 7.58 9.07 -18.13
CA PHE A 534 8.62 8.10 -17.75
C PHE A 534 10.01 8.71 -17.53
N GLY A 535 10.19 10.01 -17.80
CA GLY A 535 11.48 10.70 -17.72
C GLY A 535 11.63 11.64 -16.52
N THR A 536 10.55 11.95 -15.81
CA THR A 536 10.54 12.90 -14.67
C THR A 536 9.95 12.35 -13.38
N ASP A 537 9.82 11.03 -13.24
CA ASP A 537 9.20 10.34 -12.09
C ASP A 537 7.80 10.91 -11.73
N THR A 538 7.08 11.40 -12.74
CA THR A 538 5.72 11.92 -12.61
C THR A 538 4.74 10.85 -13.07
N HIS A 539 4.01 10.29 -12.12
CA HIS A 539 3.13 9.10 -12.20
C HIS A 539 1.87 9.31 -13.08
N GLY A 540 2.05 9.70 -14.34
CA GLY A 540 0.98 10.13 -15.25
C GLY A 540 0.23 9.01 -15.97
N TYR A 541 0.75 7.78 -15.99
CA TYR A 541 0.13 6.61 -16.65
C TYR A 541 -0.19 5.44 -15.72
N GLY A 542 -0.13 5.65 -14.40
CA GLY A 542 -0.44 4.66 -13.38
C GLY A 542 0.71 3.69 -13.09
N ASP A 543 0.87 3.40 -11.81
CA ASP A 543 1.89 2.56 -11.20
C ASP A 543 1.27 1.55 -10.21
N GLY A 544 2.08 0.60 -9.75
CA GLY A 544 1.66 -0.62 -9.06
C GLY A 544 1.30 -0.50 -7.57
N GLU A 545 0.91 0.68 -7.10
CA GLU A 545 0.45 0.87 -5.72
C GLU A 545 -1.09 1.02 -5.66
N LEU A 546 -1.77 -0.11 -5.93
CA LEU A 546 -3.18 -0.39 -5.60
C LEU A 546 -3.30 -1.86 -5.14
#